data_AF-K1THM4-F1
#
_entry.id   AF-K1THM4-F1
#
_cell.length_a   1.000
_cell.length_b   1.000
_cell.length_c   1.000
_cell.angle_alpha   90.00
_cell.angle_beta   90.00
_cell.angle_gamma   90.00
#
_symmetry.space_group_name_H-M   'P 1'
#
loop_
_entity.id
_entity.type
_entity.pdbx_description
1 polymer ?
#
loop_
_entity_poly.entity_id
_entity_poly.type
_entity_poly.pdbx_seq_one_letter_code
_entity_poly.pdbx_strand_id
1 'polypeptide(L)' 'MSIEKRVDKDTPPAFIWHTCEDKTVPLENSLLMVEALRKQEIPFDYHVYAKGTHGLGLGTRETAT' A
#
# COMPACT_ATOMS: atom_id res chain seq x y z
N MET A 1 4.43 -15.25 3.65
CA MET A 1 3.50 -15.37 2.50
C MET A 1 3.49 -14.04 1.77
N SER A 2 3.42 -14.04 0.43
CA SER A 2 3.38 -12.84 -0.40
C SER A 2 1.95 -12.54 -0.85
N ILE A 3 1.46 -11.32 -0.67
CA ILE A 3 0.06 -10.95 -0.98
C ILE A 3 -0.17 -10.69 -2.47
N GLU A 4 0.83 -10.16 -3.17
CA GLU A 4 0.78 -9.85 -4.60
C GLU A 4 0.60 -11.10 -5.48
N LYS A 5 0.99 -12.27 -4.96
CA LYS A 5 0.84 -13.56 -5.65
C LYS A 5 -0.56 -14.17 -5.52
N ARG A 6 -1.46 -13.49 -4.82
CA ARG A 6 -2.84 -13.94 -4.57
C ARG A 6 -3.89 -13.04 -5.23
N VAL A 7 -3.45 -12.03 -5.96
CA VAL A 7 -4.35 -11.18 -6.73
C VAL A 7 -4.84 -11.98 -7.93
N ASP A 8 -6.15 -12.11 -8.03
CA ASP A 8 -6.87 -12.80 -9.09
C ASP A 8 -8.11 -12.00 -9.51
N LYS A 9 -8.84 -12.52 -10.51
CA LYS A 9 -10.03 -11.86 -11.07
C LYS A 9 -11.17 -11.60 -10.06
N ASP A 10 -11.19 -12.29 -8.93
CA ASP A 10 -12.24 -12.18 -7.91
C ASP A 10 -11.82 -11.19 -6.80
N THR A 11 -10.61 -10.64 -6.88
CA THR A 11 -10.11 -9.60 -5.98
C THR A 11 -10.89 -8.30 -6.19
N PRO A 12 -11.46 -7.70 -5.11
CA PRO A 12 -12.24 -6.48 -5.23
C PRO A 12 -11.36 -5.25 -5.51
N PRO A 13 -11.97 -4.13 -5.95
CA PRO A 13 -11.27 -2.85 -6.01
C PRO A 13 -10.63 -2.48 -4.66
N ALA A 14 -9.48 -1.81 -4.72
CA ALA A 14 -8.68 -1.51 -3.53
C ALA A 14 -8.27 -0.04 -3.44
N PHE A 15 -8.25 0.48 -2.21
CA PHE A 15 -7.55 1.72 -1.87
C PHE A 15 -6.29 1.36 -1.09
N ILE A 16 -5.13 1.79 -1.57
CA ILE A 16 -3.83 1.51 -0.94
C ILE A 16 -3.11 2.83 -0.70
N TRP A 17 -2.56 2.99 0.50
CA TRP A 17 -1.67 4.09 0.81
C TRP A 17 -0.44 3.60 1.59
N HIS A 18 0.69 4.28 1.40
CA HIS A 18 1.95 3.97 2.11
C HIS A 18 2.85 5.21 2.20
N THR A 19 3.93 5.13 2.97
CA THR A 19 4.96 6.19 3.01
C THR A 19 6.32 5.70 2.53
N CYS A 20 7.13 6.59 1.96
CA CYS A 20 8.51 6.25 1.53
C CYS A 20 9.46 6.03 2.72
N GLU A 21 9.13 6.55 3.91
CA GLU A 21 9.98 6.50 5.10
C GLU A 21 9.64 5.33 6.03
N ASP A 22 8.70 4.46 5.67
CA ASP A 22 8.43 3.23 6.43
C ASP A 22 9.61 2.25 6.31
N LYS A 23 10.39 2.17 7.40
CA LYS A 23 11.56 1.27 7.52
C LYS A 23 11.21 -0.12 8.03
N THR A 24 9.98 -0.32 8.53
CA THR A 24 9.53 -1.60 9.09
C THR A 24 8.89 -2.45 8.01
N VAL A 25 8.06 -1.82 7.16
CA VAL A 25 7.43 -2.44 6.00
C VAL A 25 7.84 -1.65 4.76
N PRO A 26 8.79 -2.16 3.95
CA PRO A 26 9.29 -1.43 2.79
C PRO A 26 8.20 -1.10 1.76
N LEU A 27 8.35 0.05 1.09
CA LEU A 27 7.46 0.55 0.02
C LEU A 27 7.21 -0.47 -1.09
N GLU A 28 8.17 -1.37 -1.33
CA GLU A 28 8.06 -2.44 -2.32
C GLU A 28 6.83 -3.33 -2.09
N ASN A 29 6.38 -3.50 -0.84
CA ASN A 29 5.18 -4.29 -0.55
C ASN A 29 3.94 -3.70 -1.23
N SER A 30 3.72 -2.40 -1.09
CA SER A 30 2.57 -1.74 -1.72
C SER A 30 2.75 -1.62 -3.24
N LEU A 31 3.97 -1.37 -3.72
CA LEU A 31 4.28 -1.32 -5.15
C LEU A 31 3.99 -2.65 -5.87
N LEU A 32 4.42 -3.78 -5.29
CA LEU A 32 4.16 -5.10 -5.84
C LEU A 32 2.66 -5.43 -5.86
N MET A 33 1.93 -5.04 -4.81
CA MET A 33 0.49 -5.25 -4.73
C MET A 33 -0.27 -4.46 -5.80
N VAL A 34 0.01 -3.15 -5.97
CA VAL A 34 -0.67 -2.33 -6.99
C VAL A 34 -0.30 -2.77 -8.41
N GLU A 35 0.93 -3.25 -8.62
CA GLU A 35 1.30 -3.80 -9.92
C GLU A 35 0.56 -5.09 -10.23
N ALA A 36 0.33 -5.95 -9.23
CA ALA A 36 -0.51 -7.14 -9.39
C ALA A 36 -1.97 -6.79 -9.70
N LEU A 37 -2.56 -5.81 -9.00
CA LEU A 37 -3.91 -5.29 -9.29
C LEU A 37 -4.00 -4.73 -10.72
N ARG A 38 -3.02 -3.92 -11.13
CA ARG A 38 -2.93 -3.37 -12.50
C ARG A 38 -2.87 -4.48 -13.55
N LYS A 39 -2.09 -5.54 -13.32
CA LYS A 39 -1.95 -6.67 -14.26
C LYS A 39 -3.24 -7.48 -14.43
N GLN A 40 -4.09 -7.52 -13.40
CA GLN A 40 -5.41 -8.16 -13.44
C GLN A 40 -6.54 -7.20 -13.83
N GLU A 41 -6.20 -5.95 -14.21
CA GLU A 41 -7.16 -4.91 -14.58
C GLU A 41 -8.20 -4.58 -13.49
N ILE A 42 -7.82 -4.77 -12.22
CA ILE A 42 -8.67 -4.46 -11.07
C ILE A 42 -8.56 -2.96 -10.77
N PRO A 43 -9.68 -2.23 -10.59
CA PRO A 43 -9.64 -0.82 -10.22
C PRO A 43 -8.96 -0.60 -8.87
N PHE A 44 -8.06 0.38 -8.77
CA PHE A 44 -7.46 0.76 -7.51
C PHE A 44 -7.07 2.24 -7.47
N ASP A 45 -7.01 2.78 -6.25
CA ASP A 45 -6.36 4.05 -5.95
C ASP A 45 -5.07 3.78 -5.16
N TYR A 46 -4.00 4.49 -5.50
CA TYR A 46 -2.71 4.34 -4.84
C TYR A 46 -2.06 5.66 -4.47
N HIS A 47 -1.84 5.87 -3.17
CA HIS A 47 -1.30 7.10 -2.62
C HIS A 47 0.01 6.84 -1.89
N VAL A 48 1.12 7.38 -2.40
CA VAL A 48 2.42 7.30 -1.73
C VAL A 48 2.81 8.67 -1.19
N TYR A 49 2.98 8.75 0.11
CA TYR A 49 3.45 9.97 0.77
C TYR A 49 4.95 9.92 0.98
N ALA A 50 5.64 11.03 0.72
CA ALA A 50 7.10 11.08 0.83
C ALA A 50 7.62 10.87 2.26
N LYS A 51 6.81 11.16 3.28
CA LYS A 51 7.23 11.19 4.69
C LYS A 51 6.29 10.43 5.61
N GLY A 52 6.83 9.98 6.73
CA GLY A 52 6.10 9.40 7.86
C GLY A 52 6.54 7.96 8.17
N THR A 53 6.60 7.64 9.46
CA THR A 53 7.08 6.37 10.01
C THR A 53 6.07 5.23 9.83
N HIS A 54 6.46 4.01 10.21
CA HIS A 54 5.51 2.89 10.27
C HIS A 54 4.39 3.18 11.27
N GLY A 55 3.14 2.86 10.91
CA GLY A 55 2.03 2.85 11.85
C GLY A 55 1.47 4.23 12.23
N LEU A 56 1.48 5.21 11.32
CA LEU A 56 0.98 6.59 11.54
C LEU A 56 -0.47 6.72 12.02
N GLY A 57 -1.26 5.64 11.99
CA GLY A 57 -2.69 5.67 12.28
C GLY A 57 -3.41 6.64 11.36
N LEU A 58 -3.94 7.73 11.93
CA LEU A 58 -4.65 8.77 11.18
C LEU A 58 -3.72 9.80 10.51
N GLY A 59 -2.41 9.73 10.71
CA GLY A 59 -1.46 10.70 10.16
C GLY A 59 -1.61 12.13 10.69
N THR A 60 -2.21 12.29 11.87
CA THR A 60 -2.39 13.57 12.56
C THR A 60 -1.17 13.92 13.39
N ARG A 61 -1.11 15.14 13.96
CA ARG A 61 -0.02 15.54 14.85
C ARG A 61 0.11 14.60 16.07
N GLU A 62 -1.02 14.09 16.53
CA GLU A 62 -1.16 13.26 17.71
C GLU A 62 -0.73 11.80 17.46
N THR A 63 -0.80 11.34 16.21
CA THR A 63 -0.53 9.95 15.83
C THR A 63 0.71 9.76 14.97
N ALA A 64 1.23 10.82 14.36
CA ALA A 64 2.48 10.83 13.61
C ALA A 64 3.67 11.08 14.55
N THR A 65 4.00 10.07 15.37
CA THR A 65 5.15 10.06 16.28
C THR A 65 6.37 9.38 15.69
#